data_AF-A0AA38U3G4-F1
#
_entry.id   AF-A0AA38U3G4-F1
#
_cell.length_a   1.000
_cell.length_b   1.000
_cell.length_c   1.000
_cell.angle_alpha   90.00
_cell.angle_beta   90.00
_cell.angle_gamma   90.00
#
_symmetry.space_group_name_H-M   'P 1'
#
loop_
_entity.id
_entity.type
_entity.pdbx_description
1 polymer ?
#
loop_
_entity_poly.entity_id
_entity_poly.type
_entity_poly.pdbx_seq_one_letter_code
_entity_poly.pdbx_strand_id
1 'polypeptide(L)'
;MKQDVAGGAYQPFWVGFPLTDIHRCIAPDVLHQLYQGVLKYIVLWVQKVMTEEELDQRICSLPPASGVRHFKNGISGLSQVSGVERKHITRIILSCVVGKIHPRGITACRSLLHFIHLAQYPSHDEDTLSYMLQELNTWHDH
;
A
#
# COMPACT_ATOMS: atom_id res chain seq x y z
N MET A 1 14.70 21.30 -33.90
CA MET A 1 13.71 20.64 -33.01
C MET A 1 14.06 20.98 -31.59
N LYS A 2 13.15 21.62 -30.86
CA LYS A 2 13.30 21.92 -29.42
C LYS A 2 13.43 20.60 -28.67
N GLN A 3 14.50 20.44 -27.89
CA GLN A 3 14.65 19.33 -26.97
C GLN A 3 13.62 19.52 -25.85
N ASP A 4 12.65 18.63 -25.80
CA ASP A 4 11.72 18.54 -24.68
C ASP A 4 12.49 18.15 -23.44
N VAL A 5 12.33 18.93 -22.37
CA VAL A 5 13.08 18.80 -21.11
C VAL A 5 12.60 17.60 -20.27
N ALA A 6 11.56 16.90 -20.73
CA ALA A 6 11.17 15.60 -20.19
C ALA A 6 12.04 14.52 -20.85
N GLY A 7 13.03 14.00 -20.12
CA GLY A 7 13.95 12.94 -20.55
C GLY A 7 13.30 11.56 -20.80
N GLY A 8 12.13 11.52 -21.45
CA GLY A 8 11.48 10.29 -21.90
C GLY A 8 12.12 9.78 -23.18
N ALA A 9 12.57 8.53 -23.17
CA ALA A 9 12.94 7.83 -24.40
C ALA A 9 11.66 7.44 -25.16
N TYR A 10 11.28 8.23 -26.17
CA TYR A 10 10.11 7.95 -27.03
C TYR A 10 10.23 6.64 -27.81
N GLN A 11 11.46 6.19 -28.04
CA GLN A 11 11.76 4.86 -28.54
C GLN A 11 12.63 4.15 -27.50
N PRO A 12 12.03 3.35 -26.61
CA PRO A 12 12.79 2.59 -25.64
C PRO A 12 13.84 1.69 -26.30
N PHE A 13 14.98 1.47 -25.64
CA PHE A 13 16.08 0.69 -26.23
C PHE A 13 15.70 -0.77 -26.54
N TRP A 14 14.65 -1.29 -25.89
CA TRP A 14 14.13 -2.65 -26.07
C TRP A 14 13.12 -2.77 -27.23
N VAL A 15 12.80 -1.68 -27.92
CA VAL A 15 11.94 -1.72 -29.12
C VAL A 15 12.61 -2.57 -30.19
N GLY A 16 11.95 -3.67 -30.58
CA GLY A 16 12.44 -4.59 -31.61
C GLY A 16 13.20 -5.81 -31.07
N PHE A 17 13.24 -6.03 -29.76
CA PHE A 17 13.77 -7.28 -29.21
C PHE A 17 12.85 -8.44 -29.59
N PRO A 18 13.31 -9.40 -30.42
CA PRO A 18 12.41 -10.39 -31.04
C PRO A 18 11.92 -11.47 -30.07
N LEU A 19 12.57 -11.63 -28.92
CA LEU A 19 12.35 -12.74 -27.97
C LEU A 19 12.04 -12.28 -26.54
N THR A 20 11.89 -10.97 -26.31
CA THR A 20 11.72 -10.42 -24.95
C THR A 20 10.50 -9.52 -24.89
N ASP A 21 9.48 -9.95 -24.17
CA ASP A 21 8.37 -9.09 -23.75
C ASP A 21 8.75 -8.39 -22.44
N ILE A 22 9.14 -7.11 -22.55
CA ILE A 22 9.58 -6.30 -21.41
C ILE A 22 8.50 -6.20 -20.32
N HIS A 23 7.21 -6.29 -20.68
CA HIS A 23 6.11 -6.21 -19.71
C HIS A 23 6.09 -7.40 -18.76
N ARG A 24 6.66 -8.54 -19.18
CA ARG A 24 6.81 -9.73 -18.34
C ARG A 24 8.08 -9.71 -17.48
N CYS A 25 9.03 -8.85 -17.80
CA CYS A 25 10.29 -8.70 -17.06
C CYS A 25 10.18 -7.70 -15.90
N ILE A 26 9.17 -6.82 -15.91
CA ILE A 26 8.93 -5.87 -14.83
C ILE A 26 8.29 -6.64 -13.67
N ALA A 27 9.13 -7.09 -12.73
CA ALA A 27 8.65 -7.66 -11.49
C ALA A 27 7.94 -6.56 -10.67
N PRO A 28 6.75 -6.85 -10.10
CA PRO A 28 6.07 -5.90 -9.23
C PRO A 28 6.94 -5.63 -8.01
N ASP A 29 7.16 -4.35 -7.70
CA ASP A 29 7.92 -3.95 -6.52
C ASP A 29 6.98 -3.52 -5.38
N VAL A 30 7.37 -3.86 -4.16
CA VAL A 30 6.58 -3.57 -2.95
C VAL A 30 6.40 -2.06 -2.75
N LEU A 31 7.39 -1.23 -3.12
CA LEU A 31 7.34 0.19 -2.85
C LEU A 31 6.29 0.89 -3.74
N HIS A 32 6.39 0.76 -5.06
CA HIS A 32 5.54 1.51 -5.97
C HIS A 32 4.16 0.87 -6.10
N GLN A 33 4.08 -0.46 -6.22
CA GLN A 33 2.79 -1.12 -6.44
C GLN A 33 1.97 -1.22 -5.14
N LEU A 34 2.59 -1.71 -4.06
CA LEU A 34 1.86 -1.99 -2.83
C LEU A 34 1.76 -0.77 -1.93
N TYR A 35 2.89 -0.13 -1.60
CA TYR A 35 2.87 1.02 -0.70
C TYR A 35 2.37 2.30 -1.40
N GLN A 36 2.88 2.65 -2.58
CA GLN A 36 2.48 3.87 -3.29
C GLN A 36 1.18 3.74 -4.08
N GLY A 37 0.85 2.53 -4.53
CA GLY A 37 -0.42 2.18 -5.15
C GLY A 37 -1.46 1.78 -4.10
N VAL A 38 -1.49 0.51 -3.71
CA VAL A 38 -2.59 -0.09 -2.93
C VAL A 38 -2.83 0.61 -1.59
N LEU A 39 -1.79 0.74 -0.74
CA LEU A 39 -1.95 1.37 0.58
C LEU A 39 -2.44 2.82 0.48
N LYS A 40 -1.97 3.57 -0.53
CA LYS A 40 -2.45 4.95 -0.76
C LYS A 40 -3.97 4.97 -0.90
N TYR A 41 -4.52 4.06 -1.70
CA TYR A 41 -5.96 3.97 -1.89
C TYR A 41 -6.71 3.47 -0.66
N ILE A 42 -6.12 2.56 0.13
CA ILE A 42 -6.70 2.17 1.42
C ILE A 42 -6.82 3.39 2.34
N VAL A 43 -5.76 4.20 2.48
CA VAL A 43 -5.77 5.42 3.31
C VAL A 43 -6.85 6.39 2.83
N LEU A 44 -6.88 6.68 1.52
CA LEU A 44 -7.88 7.58 0.93
C LEU A 44 -9.32 7.06 1.14
N TRP A 45 -9.53 5.75 1.02
CA TRP A 45 -10.83 5.15 1.25
C TRP A 45 -11.23 5.23 2.72
N VAL A 46 -10.33 4.93 3.65
CA VAL A 46 -10.57 5.06 5.10
C VAL A 46 -10.94 6.51 5.43
N GLN A 47 -10.19 7.49 4.94
CA GLN A 47 -10.49 8.92 5.10
C GLN A 47 -11.86 9.27 4.54
N LYS A 48 -12.27 8.71 3.40
CA LYS A 48 -13.61 8.94 2.85
C LYS A 48 -14.73 8.36 3.71
N VAL A 49 -14.50 7.21 4.37
CA VAL A 49 -15.52 6.53 5.17
C VAL A 49 -15.67 7.13 6.56
N MET A 50 -14.59 7.64 7.17
CA MET A 50 -14.62 8.16 8.55
C MET A 50 -14.27 9.64 8.71
N THR A 51 -13.91 10.33 7.63
CA THR A 51 -13.25 11.65 7.56
C THR A 51 -11.75 11.65 7.89
N GLU A 52 -11.03 12.65 7.38
CA GLU A 52 -9.61 12.85 7.65
C GLU A 52 -9.36 13.19 9.13
N GLU A 53 -10.23 14.01 9.71
CA GLU A 53 -10.14 14.48 11.09
C GLU A 53 -10.31 13.35 12.10
N GLU A 54 -11.29 12.46 11.89
CA GLU A 54 -11.45 11.28 12.76
C GLU A 54 -10.24 10.36 12.64
N LEU A 55 -9.76 10.09 11.42
CA LEU A 55 -8.61 9.21 11.23
C LEU A 55 -7.39 9.76 11.97
N ASP A 56 -7.12 11.06 11.84
CA ASP A 56 -6.02 11.73 12.52
C ASP A 56 -6.20 11.69 14.05
N GLN A 57 -7.40 11.95 14.58
CA GLN A 57 -7.68 11.85 16.01
C GLN A 57 -7.39 10.45 16.56
N ARG A 58 -7.79 9.39 15.83
CA ARG A 58 -7.54 8.01 16.24
C ARG A 58 -6.06 7.67 16.18
N ILE A 59 -5.35 8.10 15.13
CA ILE A 59 -3.90 7.92 15.00
C ILE A 59 -3.15 8.60 16.16
N CYS A 60 -3.52 9.83 16.51
CA CYS A 60 -2.93 10.56 17.63
C CYS A 60 -3.21 9.90 18.99
N SER A 61 -4.35 9.20 19.11
CA SER A 61 -4.77 8.52 20.34
C SER A 61 -4.12 7.15 20.53
N LEU A 62 -3.39 6.62 19.54
CA LEU A 62 -2.72 5.33 19.68
C LEU A 62 -1.61 5.40 20.74
N PRO A 63 -1.54 4.41 21.65
CA PRO A 63 -0.46 4.34 22.61
C PRO A 63 0.89 4.13 21.89
N PRO A 64 2.01 4.62 22.45
CA PRO A 64 3.34 4.31 21.93
C PRO A 64 3.56 2.79 21.84
N ALA A 65 4.08 2.31 20.72
CA ALA A 65 4.38 0.91 20.48
C ALA A 65 5.81 0.73 19.94
N SER A 66 6.48 -0.33 20.35
CA SER A 66 7.84 -0.63 19.90
C SER A 66 7.88 -0.82 18.38
N GLY A 67 8.83 -0.18 17.70
CA GLY A 67 9.00 -0.28 16.26
C GLY A 67 7.92 0.43 15.42
N VAL A 68 7.04 1.22 16.02
CA VAL A 68 6.00 1.98 15.31
C VAL A 68 6.20 3.47 15.52
N ARG A 69 6.24 4.25 14.43
CA ARG A 69 6.29 5.71 14.51
C ARG A 69 4.98 6.23 15.07
N HIS A 70 5.07 7.09 16.08
CA HIS A 70 3.92 7.82 16.59
C HIS A 70 3.72 9.11 15.77
N PHE A 71 2.53 9.28 15.21
CA PHE A 71 2.15 10.43 14.39
C PHE A 71 1.34 11.43 15.22
N LYS A 72 2.04 12.33 15.92
CA LYS A 72 1.45 13.27 16.89
C LYS A 72 0.38 14.22 16.32
N ASN A 73 0.42 14.46 15.01
CA ASN A 73 -0.48 15.36 14.29
C ASN A 73 -1.28 14.63 13.21
N GLY A 74 -1.45 13.31 13.35
CA GLY A 74 -2.06 12.48 12.31
C GLY A 74 -1.19 12.36 11.05
N ILE A 75 -1.84 12.04 9.93
CA ILE A 75 -1.20 11.79 8.63
C ILE A 75 -1.71 12.73 7.53
N SER A 76 -2.85 13.40 7.70
CA SER A 76 -3.45 14.22 6.62
C SER A 76 -2.59 15.43 6.25
N GLY A 77 -1.81 15.96 7.19
CA GLY A 77 -0.86 17.06 6.93
C GLY A 77 0.46 16.64 6.26
N LEU A 78 0.69 15.34 6.00
CA LEU A 78 1.94 14.88 5.40
C LEU A 78 1.98 15.18 3.91
N SER A 79 2.97 15.97 3.48
CA SER A 79 3.33 16.11 2.07
C SER A 79 4.52 15.20 1.75
N GLN A 80 4.59 14.68 0.52
CA GLN A 80 5.70 13.83 0.06
C GLN A 80 5.96 12.59 0.95
N VAL A 81 4.90 11.83 1.28
CA VAL A 81 4.97 10.66 2.17
C VAL A 81 5.98 9.62 1.67
N SER A 82 7.05 9.44 2.45
CA SER A 82 8.15 8.53 2.19
C SER A 82 7.74 7.06 2.27
N GLY A 83 8.56 6.16 1.71
CA GLY A 83 8.35 4.72 1.84
C GLY A 83 8.39 4.23 3.30
N VAL A 84 9.22 4.84 4.15
CA VAL A 84 9.30 4.54 5.58
C VAL A 84 8.01 4.97 6.29
N GLU A 85 7.46 6.14 5.97
CA GLU A 85 6.18 6.58 6.51
C GLU A 85 5.04 5.65 6.11
N ARG A 86 4.98 5.22 4.85
CA ARG A 86 3.98 4.24 4.38
C ARG A 86 4.07 2.92 5.14
N LYS A 87 5.27 2.43 5.40
CA LYS A 87 5.48 1.22 6.24
C LYS A 87 4.90 1.41 7.64
N HIS A 88 5.09 2.57 8.26
CA HIS A 88 4.51 2.85 9.58
C HIS A 88 2.99 3.02 9.54
N ILE A 89 2.45 3.69 8.53
CA ILE A 89 1.00 3.85 8.33
C ILE A 89 0.32 2.48 8.19
N THR A 90 0.92 1.56 7.43
CA THR A 90 0.43 0.17 7.28
C THR A 90 0.25 -0.54 8.61
N ARG A 91 1.16 -0.29 9.57
CA ARG A 91 1.15 -0.95 10.89
C ARG A 91 0.04 -0.43 11.82
N ILE A 92 -0.47 0.78 11.58
CA ILE A 92 -1.42 1.45 12.50
C ILE A 92 -2.82 1.61 11.92
N ILE A 93 -2.98 1.57 10.59
CA ILE A 93 -4.27 1.92 9.99
C ILE A 93 -5.39 0.96 10.40
N LEU A 94 -5.09 -0.34 10.58
CA LEU A 94 -6.09 -1.31 10.98
C LEU A 94 -6.67 -1.02 12.37
N SER A 95 -5.84 -0.64 13.35
CA SER A 95 -6.35 -0.30 14.69
C SER A 95 -7.21 0.95 14.67
N CYS A 96 -6.95 1.87 13.73
CA CYS A 96 -7.73 3.09 13.57
C CYS A 96 -9.13 2.81 13.01
N VAL A 97 -9.34 1.76 12.20
CA VAL A 97 -10.67 1.50 11.61
C VAL A 97 -11.61 0.69 12.50
N VAL A 98 -11.08 -0.01 13.50
CA VAL A 98 -11.89 -0.86 14.40
C VAL A 98 -12.93 -0.03 15.15
N GLY A 99 -14.19 -0.50 15.10
CA GLY A 99 -15.33 0.13 15.77
C GLY A 99 -15.89 1.37 15.08
N LYS A 100 -15.28 1.83 13.97
CA LYS A 100 -15.74 3.01 13.22
C LYS A 100 -16.39 2.68 11.89
N ILE A 101 -15.92 1.64 11.20
CA ILE A 101 -16.45 1.22 9.89
C ILE A 101 -17.15 -0.13 9.98
N HIS A 102 -17.94 -0.47 8.96
CA HIS A 102 -18.64 -1.75 8.87
C HIS A 102 -17.64 -2.93 8.96
N PRO A 103 -17.96 -4.04 9.67
CA PRO A 103 -17.06 -5.18 9.82
C PRO A 103 -16.48 -5.72 8.51
N ARG A 104 -17.27 -5.74 7.42
CA ARG A 104 -16.78 -6.11 6.08
C ARG A 104 -15.61 -5.23 5.61
N GLY A 105 -15.69 -3.93 5.81
CA GLY A 105 -14.62 -3.00 5.47
C GLY A 105 -13.35 -3.23 6.31
N ILE A 106 -13.52 -3.58 7.59
CA ILE A 106 -12.39 -3.97 8.45
C ILE A 106 -11.71 -5.22 7.90
N THR A 107 -12.50 -6.24 7.52
CA THR A 107 -11.98 -7.47 6.90
C THR A 107 -11.23 -7.16 5.60
N ALA A 108 -11.80 -6.35 4.70
CA ALA A 108 -11.16 -5.97 3.45
C ALA A 108 -9.83 -5.22 3.68
N CYS A 109 -9.79 -4.25 4.61
CA CYS A 109 -8.55 -3.56 4.97
C CYS A 109 -7.51 -4.52 5.54
N ARG A 110 -7.89 -5.36 6.52
CA ARG A 110 -7.00 -6.37 7.12
C ARG A 110 -6.40 -7.27 6.04
N SER A 111 -7.23 -7.72 5.11
CA SER A 111 -6.86 -8.62 4.02
C SER A 111 -5.74 -8.04 3.15
N LEU A 112 -5.93 -6.81 2.67
CA LEU A 112 -4.90 -6.15 1.87
C LEU A 112 -3.62 -5.85 2.66
N LEU A 113 -3.73 -5.44 3.92
CA LEU A 113 -2.55 -5.19 4.76
C LEU A 113 -1.76 -6.49 5.00
N HIS A 114 -2.45 -7.61 5.18
CA HIS A 114 -1.82 -8.92 5.35
C HIS A 114 -1.17 -9.40 4.04
N PHE A 115 -1.82 -9.20 2.89
CA PHE A 115 -1.22 -9.43 1.58
C PHE A 115 0.08 -8.64 1.39
N ILE A 116 0.08 -7.34 1.73
CA ILE A 116 1.27 -6.48 1.65
C ILE A 116 2.39 -7.00 2.56
N HIS A 117 2.04 -7.54 3.73
CA HIS A 117 3.01 -8.15 4.64
C HIS A 117 3.63 -9.41 4.05
N LEU A 118 2.81 -10.32 3.52
CA LEU A 118 3.26 -11.57 2.89
C LEU A 118 4.15 -11.31 1.68
N ALA A 119 3.77 -10.36 0.82
CA ALA A 119 4.54 -9.98 -0.38
C ALA A 119 5.95 -9.43 -0.09
N GLN A 120 6.29 -9.17 1.17
CA GLN A 120 7.63 -8.75 1.59
C GLN A 120 8.53 -9.92 2.02
N TYR A 121 8.04 -11.16 1.95
CA TYR A 121 8.88 -12.31 2.26
C TYR A 121 10.02 -12.40 1.24
N PRO A 122 11.23 -12.79 1.67
CA PRO A 122 12.39 -12.85 0.77
C PRO A 122 12.23 -13.92 -0.32
N SER A 123 11.40 -14.92 -0.07
CA SER A 123 11.07 -16.00 -0.98
C SER A 123 9.69 -16.54 -0.63
N HIS A 124 9.05 -17.19 -1.60
CA HIS A 124 7.78 -17.86 -1.44
C HIS A 124 7.88 -19.34 -1.81
N ASP A 125 7.14 -20.15 -1.06
CA ASP A 125 6.79 -21.54 -1.34
C ASP A 125 5.29 -21.62 -1.72
N GLU A 126 4.80 -22.82 -2.03
CA GLU A 126 3.40 -23.05 -2.38
C GLU A 126 2.43 -22.59 -1.28
N ASP A 127 2.81 -22.79 -0.02
CA ASP A 127 1.98 -22.42 1.14
C ASP A 127 1.84 -20.90 1.26
N THR A 128 2.94 -20.16 1.23
CA THR A 128 2.90 -18.70 1.33
C THR A 128 2.25 -18.03 0.12
N LEU A 129 2.37 -18.62 -1.08
CA LEU A 129 1.57 -18.20 -2.24
C LEU A 129 0.08 -18.46 -2.03
N SER A 130 -0.28 -19.59 -1.41
CA SER A 130 -1.68 -19.89 -1.09
C SER A 130 -2.28 -18.88 -0.10
N TYR A 131 -1.50 -18.45 0.90
CA TYR A 131 -1.93 -17.41 1.85
C TYR A 131 -2.16 -16.07 1.15
N MET A 132 -1.28 -15.69 0.22
CA MET A 132 -1.47 -14.47 -0.57
C MET A 132 -2.74 -14.53 -1.41
N LEU A 133 -3.01 -15.66 -2.07
CA LEU A 133 -4.24 -15.85 -2.84
C LEU A 133 -5.49 -15.80 -1.94
N GLN A 134 -5.42 -16.38 -0.74
CA GLN A 134 -6.51 -16.35 0.22
C GLN A 134 -6.82 -14.92 0.69
N GLU A 135 -5.81 -14.09 0.94
CA GLU A 135 -6.03 -12.69 1.31
C GLU A 135 -6.60 -11.87 0.13
N LEU A 136 -6.28 -12.21 -1.12
CA LEU A 136 -6.95 -11.58 -2.27
C LEU A 136 -8.42 -12.00 -2.38
N ASN A 137 -8.71 -13.29 -2.24
CA ASN A 137 -10.10 -13.80 -2.26
C ASN A 137 -10.93 -13.18 -1.12
N THR A 138 -10.37 -13.14 0.09
CA THR A 138 -11.02 -12.52 1.25
C THR A 138 -11.30 -11.04 1.01
N TRP A 139 -10.42 -10.31 0.33
CA TRP A 139 -10.68 -8.93 -0.07
C TRP A 139 -11.81 -8.83 -1.10
N HIS A 140 -11.83 -9.70 -2.12
CA HIS A 140 -12.88 -9.68 -3.15
C HIS A 140 -14.28 -10.01 -2.61
N ASP A 141 -14.37 -10.86 -1.59
CA ASP A 141 -15.64 -11.27 -0.99
C ASP A 141 -16.28 -10.21 -0.08
N HIS A 142 -15.51 -9.18 0.33
CA HIS A 142 -15.91 -8.24 1.38
C HIS A 142 -16.12 -6.80 0.90
#